data_AF-A0A2H0J8N6-F1
#
_entry.id   AF-A0A2H0J8N6-F1
#
_cell.length_a   1.000
_cell.length_b   1.000
_cell.length_c   1.000
_cell.angle_alpha   90.00
_cell.angle_beta   90.00
_cell.angle_gamma   90.00
#
_symmetry.space_group_name_H-M   'P 1'
#
loop_
_entity.id
_entity.type
_entity.pdbx_description
1 polymer ?
#
loop_
_entity_poly.entity_id
_entity_poly.type
_entity_poly.pdbx_seq_one_letter_code
_entity_poly.pdbx_strand_id
1 'polypeptide(L)'
;MRRAMSHRETAKVLDAVAEENDEMSNADDFTVKELTLSAAAAVQQWAETDDLDEGESGADRLMSLMVGIVDADKNGEIDEDEQGVLDVVLNAAWDYLGTLGVTDEDAGALLNDWDADTADRVRELVAAALPDGEQSDSDLDDFVFGDNDQEAEDLDGYTAENEWDATPEVDEDGNEKEAVLDGDFKGHPFRGNQFKKGGASSSSAVRASISAKHAERHGDARSTKKAHTTAHFAHKAAAAEATTKKAKTYHKKMAKFHGSQAGMALDGVALDAAYRKRFVIRGGKKMRVNKRISGVVRLSAKQKMGIRKMHMKSHSASARMHRMKSMRMRTKMHM
;
A
#
# COMPACT_ATOMS: atom_id res chain seq x y z
N MET A 1 16.27 -11.47 -69.69
CA MET A 1 17.19 -11.44 -68.52
C MET A 1 16.41 -10.92 -67.32
N ARG A 2 16.45 -11.66 -66.21
CA ARG A 2 15.82 -11.36 -64.91
C ARG A 2 16.63 -10.31 -64.11
N ARG A 3 16.03 -9.81 -63.02
CA ARG A 3 16.54 -8.94 -61.91
C ARG A 3 16.48 -7.42 -62.15
N ALA A 4 16.14 -6.56 -61.18
CA ALA A 4 15.60 -6.72 -59.83
C ALA A 4 15.11 -5.35 -59.29
N MET A 5 13.91 -5.37 -58.72
CA MET A 5 13.47 -4.73 -57.46
C MET A 5 14.47 -3.82 -56.72
N SER A 6 14.07 -2.58 -56.47
CA SER A 6 14.44 -1.84 -55.25
C SER A 6 13.23 -1.03 -54.79
N HIS A 7 12.38 -1.68 -53.99
CA HIS A 7 11.44 -0.97 -53.12
C HIS A 7 12.24 -0.40 -51.95
N ARG A 8 12.11 0.91 -51.76
CA ARG A 8 12.65 1.65 -50.63
C ARG A 8 11.89 1.21 -49.37
N GLU A 9 12.58 0.51 -48.47
CA GLU A 9 12.06 0.09 -47.16
C GLU A 9 11.55 1.28 -46.36
N THR A 10 10.29 1.21 -45.96
CA THR A 10 9.75 1.94 -44.82
C THR A 10 10.29 1.28 -43.55
N ALA A 11 11.11 2.01 -42.80
CA ALA A 11 11.56 1.58 -41.49
C ALA A 11 10.33 1.36 -40.58
N LYS A 12 10.03 0.08 -40.28
CA LYS A 12 9.21 -0.31 -39.14
C LYS A 12 10.01 0.04 -37.89
N VAL A 13 9.57 1.03 -37.14
CA VAL A 13 10.03 1.25 -35.78
C VAL A 13 8.78 1.41 -34.92
N LEU A 14 8.81 0.76 -33.76
CA LEU A 14 7.87 0.85 -32.62
C LEU A 14 6.72 -0.16 -32.63
N ASP A 15 7.07 -1.40 -32.27
CA ASP A 15 6.16 -2.31 -31.55
C ASP A 15 6.97 -3.08 -30.50
N ALA A 16 7.48 -2.34 -29.51
CA ALA A 16 8.27 -2.89 -28.40
C ALA A 16 8.31 -1.90 -27.22
N VAL A 17 7.15 -1.49 -26.70
CA VAL A 17 7.02 -0.90 -25.35
C VAL A 17 5.60 -1.17 -24.84
N ALA A 18 5.27 -2.43 -24.56
CA ALA A 18 4.01 -2.77 -23.90
C ALA A 18 4.12 -3.92 -22.89
N GLU A 19 5.32 -4.40 -22.54
CA GLU A 19 5.49 -5.53 -21.61
C GLU A 19 6.19 -5.17 -20.28
N GLU A 20 6.62 -3.93 -20.05
CA GLU A 20 7.39 -3.58 -18.84
C GLU A 20 6.53 -3.23 -17.59
N ASN A 21 5.20 -3.16 -17.68
CA ASN A 21 4.35 -2.76 -16.53
C ASN A 21 3.71 -3.91 -15.75
N ASP A 22 3.63 -5.13 -16.31
CA ASP A 22 3.01 -6.28 -15.64
C ASP A 22 4.00 -7.05 -14.74
N GLU A 23 5.29 -7.05 -15.10
CA GLU A 23 6.33 -7.70 -14.29
C GLU A 23 6.57 -6.98 -12.95
N MET A 24 6.39 -5.65 -12.89
CA MET A 24 6.53 -4.89 -11.64
C MET A 24 5.41 -5.17 -10.64
N SER A 25 4.17 -5.36 -11.11
CA SER A 25 3.03 -5.70 -10.24
C SER A 25 3.20 -7.08 -9.60
N ASN A 26 3.73 -8.04 -10.36
CA ASN A 26 4.02 -9.38 -9.86
C ASN A 26 5.20 -9.39 -8.89
N ALA A 27 6.26 -8.62 -9.16
CA ALA A 27 7.40 -8.49 -8.25
C ALA A 27 6.99 -7.94 -6.87
N ASP A 28 6.12 -6.94 -6.84
CA ASP A 28 5.59 -6.38 -5.59
C ASP A 28 4.81 -7.43 -4.80
N ASP A 29 3.98 -8.26 -5.45
CA ASP A 29 3.24 -9.35 -4.79
C ASP A 29 4.17 -10.43 -4.19
N PHE A 30 5.23 -10.80 -4.92
CA PHE A 30 6.24 -11.74 -4.40
C PHE A 30 6.98 -11.19 -3.19
N THR A 31 7.34 -9.90 -3.17
CA THR A 31 8.00 -9.28 -2.01
C THR A 31 7.08 -9.27 -0.78
N VAL A 32 5.80 -8.97 -0.96
CA VAL A 32 4.81 -8.99 0.13
C VAL A 32 4.63 -10.41 0.68
N LYS A 33 4.59 -11.43 -0.19
CA LYS A 33 4.53 -12.84 0.22
C LYS A 33 5.79 -13.26 1.00
N GLU A 34 6.98 -12.85 0.56
CA GLU A 34 8.23 -13.13 1.28
C GLU A 34 8.27 -12.46 2.67
N LEU A 35 7.81 -11.21 2.77
CA LEU A 35 7.71 -10.50 4.05
C LEU A 35 6.68 -11.15 4.97
N THR A 36 5.54 -11.59 4.43
CA THR A 36 4.49 -12.30 5.17
C THR A 36 5.00 -13.61 5.73
N LEU A 37 5.71 -14.41 4.91
CA LEU A 37 6.36 -15.64 5.35
C LEU A 37 7.39 -15.39 6.45
N SER A 38 8.20 -14.35 6.28
CA SER A 38 9.21 -13.97 7.28
C SER A 38 8.58 -13.53 8.60
N ALA A 39 7.47 -12.80 8.56
CA ALA A 39 6.73 -12.38 9.74
C ALA A 39 6.14 -13.58 10.50
N ALA A 40 5.50 -14.51 9.79
CA ALA A 40 4.92 -15.70 10.40
C ALA A 40 6.01 -16.61 11.00
N ALA A 41 7.11 -16.83 10.29
CA ALA A 41 8.26 -17.57 10.81
C ALA A 41 8.89 -16.90 12.05
N ALA A 42 8.95 -15.56 12.08
CA ALA A 42 9.40 -14.83 13.25
C ALA A 42 8.48 -15.03 14.48
N VAL A 43 7.16 -15.09 14.27
CA VAL A 43 6.19 -15.42 15.34
C VAL A 43 6.42 -16.84 15.87
N GLN A 44 6.63 -17.82 14.99
CA GLN A 44 6.93 -19.20 15.40
C GLN A 44 8.22 -19.28 16.21
N GLN A 45 9.30 -18.69 15.70
CA GLN A 45 10.58 -18.63 16.40
C GLN A 45 10.47 -17.93 17.77
N TRP A 46 9.66 -16.88 17.84
CA TRP A 46 9.41 -16.17 19.08
C TRP A 46 8.65 -17.04 20.10
N ALA A 47 7.67 -17.81 19.64
CA ALA A 47 6.90 -18.73 20.47
C ALA A 47 7.78 -19.77 21.18
N GLU A 48 8.79 -20.27 20.48
CA GLU A 48 9.75 -21.26 20.98
C GLU A 48 10.87 -20.65 21.84
N THR A 49 10.91 -19.32 21.99
CA THR A 49 11.99 -18.66 22.73
C THR A 49 11.91 -18.96 24.23
N ASP A 50 12.94 -19.62 24.77
CA ASP A 50 13.18 -19.85 26.20
C ASP A 50 14.41 -19.11 26.75
N ASP A 51 15.16 -18.41 25.88
CA ASP A 51 16.48 -17.83 26.17
C ASP A 51 16.49 -16.29 26.20
N LEU A 52 15.60 -15.69 26.99
CA LEU A 52 15.56 -14.22 27.16
C LEU A 52 16.77 -13.69 27.95
N ASP A 53 17.31 -12.56 27.51
CA ASP A 53 18.39 -11.87 28.23
C ASP A 53 17.87 -11.19 29.51
N GLU A 54 18.77 -10.86 30.43
CA GLU A 54 18.42 -10.15 31.67
C GLU A 54 17.72 -8.81 31.39
N GLY A 55 16.44 -8.73 31.77
CA GLY A 55 15.60 -7.54 31.56
C GLY A 55 15.02 -7.37 30.14
N GLU A 56 15.11 -8.41 29.29
CA GLU A 56 14.41 -8.53 28.00
C GLU A 56 13.06 -9.22 28.21
N SER A 57 11.97 -8.60 27.74
CA SER A 57 10.64 -9.21 27.72
C SER A 57 10.41 -10.02 26.44
N GLY A 58 9.40 -10.90 26.43
CA GLY A 58 8.94 -11.55 25.21
C GLY A 58 8.54 -10.54 24.13
N ALA A 59 7.95 -9.40 24.51
CA ALA A 59 7.61 -8.33 23.59
C ALA A 59 8.85 -7.71 22.95
N ASP A 60 9.89 -7.44 23.75
CA ASP A 60 11.18 -6.92 23.24
C ASP A 60 11.79 -7.88 22.21
N ARG A 61 11.73 -9.19 22.47
CA ARG A 61 12.24 -10.22 21.56
C ARG A 61 11.48 -10.24 20.23
N LEU A 62 10.15 -10.20 20.26
CA LEU A 62 9.31 -10.21 19.05
C LEU A 62 9.50 -8.93 18.23
N MET A 63 9.50 -7.77 18.88
CA MET A 63 9.80 -6.48 18.23
C MET A 63 11.10 -6.55 17.49
N SER A 64 12.10 -7.10 18.17
CA SER A 64 13.38 -7.39 17.58
C SER A 64 13.18 -8.19 16.29
N LEU A 65 12.63 -9.40 16.37
CA LEU A 65 12.49 -10.30 15.21
C LEU A 65 11.85 -9.62 14.00
N MET A 66 10.83 -8.79 14.23
CA MET A 66 10.16 -8.01 13.19
C MET A 66 11.05 -6.94 12.57
N VAL A 67 11.79 -6.18 13.38
CA VAL A 67 12.72 -5.18 12.84
C VAL A 67 13.85 -5.82 12.05
N GLY A 68 14.35 -6.99 12.46
CA GLY A 68 15.45 -7.65 11.75
C GLY A 68 15.08 -8.26 10.40
N ILE A 69 13.78 -8.37 10.10
CA ILE A 69 13.28 -8.66 8.75
C ILE A 69 13.43 -7.43 7.85
N VAL A 70 13.29 -6.25 8.43
CA VAL A 70 13.08 -4.99 7.71
C VAL A 70 14.35 -4.17 7.55
N ASP A 71 15.20 -4.16 8.58
CA ASP A 71 16.49 -3.45 8.62
C ASP A 71 17.48 -4.09 7.63
N ALA A 72 17.47 -3.59 6.39
CA ALA A 72 18.21 -4.19 5.28
C ALA A 72 19.72 -3.95 5.43
N ASP A 73 20.10 -2.77 5.92
CA ASP A 73 21.50 -2.35 6.09
C ASP A 73 22.09 -2.70 7.47
N LYS A 74 21.24 -3.15 8.41
CA LYS A 74 21.57 -3.67 9.75
C LYS A 74 22.17 -2.61 10.65
N ASN A 75 21.83 -1.35 10.42
CA ASN A 75 22.35 -0.25 11.21
C ASN A 75 21.61 -0.12 12.57
N GLY A 76 20.48 -0.82 12.74
CA GLY A 76 19.65 -0.81 13.94
C GLY A 76 18.72 0.40 14.05
N GLU A 77 18.50 1.10 12.94
CA GLU A 77 17.57 2.21 12.74
C GLU A 77 16.64 1.84 11.58
N ILE A 78 15.41 2.34 11.61
CA ILE A 78 14.42 2.12 10.56
C ILE A 78 14.21 3.46 9.87
N ASP A 79 14.51 3.52 8.58
CA ASP A 79 14.25 4.71 7.76
C ASP A 79 12.78 4.80 7.29
N GLU A 80 12.44 5.82 6.48
CA GLU A 80 11.06 6.02 6.03
C GLU A 80 10.55 4.91 5.11
N ASP A 81 11.44 4.32 4.31
CA ASP A 81 11.10 3.26 3.36
C ASP A 81 10.94 1.93 4.11
N GLU A 82 11.89 1.64 5.01
CA GLU A 82 11.87 0.48 5.91
C GLU A 82 10.66 0.51 6.84
N GLN A 83 10.23 1.67 7.34
CA GLN A 83 9.04 1.75 8.19
C GLN A 83 7.77 1.28 7.47
N GLY A 84 7.65 1.52 6.17
CA GLY A 84 6.55 1.03 5.34
C GLY A 84 6.56 -0.50 5.28
N VAL A 85 7.75 -1.09 5.14
CA VAL A 85 7.97 -2.54 5.14
C VAL A 85 7.68 -3.15 6.51
N LEU A 86 8.08 -2.49 7.61
CA LEU A 86 7.76 -2.92 8.97
C LEU A 86 6.26 -2.97 9.21
N ASP A 87 5.50 -2.01 8.69
CA ASP A 87 4.05 -2.03 8.81
C ASP A 87 3.45 -3.23 8.06
N VAL A 88 3.96 -3.60 6.88
CA VAL A 88 3.55 -4.82 6.16
C VAL A 88 3.82 -6.06 7.01
N VAL A 89 5.05 -6.19 7.54
CA VAL A 89 5.47 -7.29 8.41
C VAL A 89 4.60 -7.39 9.67
N LEU A 90 4.29 -6.27 10.34
CA LEU A 90 3.47 -6.27 11.54
C LEU A 90 2.00 -6.61 11.27
N ASN A 91 1.44 -6.25 10.11
CA ASN A 91 0.09 -6.69 9.75
C ASN A 91 0.08 -8.19 9.41
N ALA A 92 1.09 -8.69 8.70
CA ALA A 92 1.23 -10.13 8.45
C ALA A 92 1.34 -10.93 9.76
N ALA A 93 2.14 -10.45 10.72
CA ALA A 93 2.24 -11.05 12.05
C ALA A 93 0.90 -11.02 12.80
N TRP A 94 0.15 -9.92 12.69
CA TRP A 94 -1.20 -9.82 13.27
C TRP A 94 -2.13 -10.89 12.70
N ASP A 95 -2.18 -11.00 11.38
CA ASP A 95 -3.07 -11.93 10.69
C ASP A 95 -2.70 -13.37 11.05
N TYR A 96 -1.40 -13.69 11.08
CA TYR A 96 -0.91 -15.00 11.50
C TYR A 96 -1.24 -15.33 12.97
N LEU A 97 -1.05 -14.39 13.90
CA LEU A 97 -1.47 -14.60 15.30
C LEU A 97 -2.98 -14.85 15.40
N GLY A 98 -3.77 -14.19 14.55
CA GLY A 98 -5.21 -14.42 14.44
C GLY A 98 -5.57 -15.85 14.02
N THR A 99 -4.83 -16.44 13.07
CA THR A 99 -5.06 -17.84 12.66
C THR A 99 -4.78 -18.83 13.79
N LEU A 100 -3.86 -18.48 14.70
CA LEU A 100 -3.51 -19.26 15.89
C LEU A 100 -4.45 -19.00 17.09
N GLY A 101 -5.50 -18.19 16.90
CA GLY A 101 -6.54 -17.96 17.92
C GLY A 101 -6.22 -16.83 18.90
N VAL A 102 -5.18 -16.03 18.66
CA VAL A 102 -4.89 -14.83 19.46
C VAL A 102 -5.99 -13.79 19.26
N THR A 103 -6.47 -13.21 20.35
CA THR A 103 -7.51 -12.18 20.27
C THR A 103 -6.96 -10.86 19.73
N ASP A 104 -7.79 -10.05 19.08
CA ASP A 104 -7.34 -8.72 18.61
C ASP A 104 -6.92 -7.76 19.73
N GLU A 105 -7.45 -8.00 20.93
CA GLU A 105 -7.07 -7.23 22.12
C GLU A 105 -5.64 -7.59 22.51
N ASP A 106 -5.33 -8.89 22.60
CA ASP A 106 -3.99 -9.36 22.92
C ASP A 106 -2.98 -9.06 21.79
N ALA A 107 -3.34 -9.28 20.52
CA ALA A 107 -2.52 -8.86 19.37
C ALA A 107 -2.32 -7.34 19.35
N GLY A 108 -3.33 -6.59 19.81
CA GLY A 108 -3.31 -5.14 20.01
C GLY A 108 -2.24 -4.70 20.98
N ALA A 109 -2.34 -5.22 22.21
CA ALA A 109 -1.42 -4.94 23.29
C ALA A 109 0.00 -5.45 22.98
N LEU A 110 0.14 -6.57 22.28
CA LEU A 110 1.43 -7.11 21.87
C LEU A 110 2.10 -6.28 20.76
N LEU A 111 1.44 -6.08 19.62
CA LEU A 111 2.10 -5.52 18.43
C LEU A 111 2.08 -3.98 18.36
N ASN A 112 1.17 -3.31 19.09
CA ASN A 112 1.16 -1.84 19.14
C ASN A 112 1.83 -1.31 20.40
N ASP A 113 1.53 -1.92 21.55
CA ASP A 113 1.97 -1.42 22.85
C ASP A 113 3.21 -2.15 23.39
N TRP A 114 3.57 -3.30 22.79
CA TRP A 114 4.69 -4.15 23.21
C TRP A 114 4.58 -4.52 24.69
N ASP A 115 3.36 -4.83 25.11
CA ASP A 115 3.05 -5.18 26.49
C ASP A 115 3.68 -6.52 26.87
N ALA A 116 4.54 -6.50 27.89
CA ALA A 116 5.33 -7.65 28.31
C ALA A 116 4.46 -8.79 28.86
N ASP A 117 3.45 -8.46 29.68
CA ASP A 117 2.57 -9.46 30.29
C ASP A 117 1.70 -10.15 29.23
N THR A 118 1.24 -9.38 28.24
CA THR A 118 0.50 -9.93 27.09
C THR A 118 1.39 -10.79 26.21
N ALA A 119 2.64 -10.38 25.99
CA ALA A 119 3.59 -11.17 25.23
C ALA A 119 3.78 -12.58 25.83
N ASP A 120 3.89 -12.72 27.15
CA ASP A 120 4.06 -14.03 27.78
C ASP A 120 2.82 -14.92 27.59
N ARG A 121 1.60 -14.38 27.78
CA ARG A 121 0.34 -15.13 27.57
C ARG A 121 0.16 -15.54 26.11
N VAL A 122 0.40 -14.61 25.17
CA VAL A 122 0.28 -14.87 23.74
C VAL A 122 1.32 -15.88 23.30
N ARG A 123 2.56 -15.79 23.80
CA ARG A 123 3.63 -16.75 23.49
C ARG A 123 3.23 -18.16 23.92
N GLU A 124 2.68 -18.33 25.12
CA GLU A 124 2.20 -19.63 25.61
C GLU A 124 1.06 -20.18 24.75
N LEU A 125 0.09 -19.34 24.38
CA LEU A 125 -1.01 -19.72 23.50
C LEU A 125 -0.51 -20.16 22.12
N VAL A 126 0.36 -19.35 21.51
CA VAL A 126 0.95 -19.63 20.20
C VAL A 126 1.78 -20.91 20.26
N ALA A 127 2.65 -21.08 21.25
CA ALA A 127 3.43 -22.31 21.42
C ALA A 127 2.55 -23.56 21.57
N ALA A 128 1.38 -23.44 22.19
CA ALA A 128 0.42 -24.53 22.30
C ALA A 128 -0.38 -24.80 21.01
N ALA A 129 -0.53 -23.79 20.15
CA ALA A 129 -1.26 -23.88 18.89
C ALA A 129 -0.39 -24.33 17.71
N LEU A 130 0.94 -24.14 17.81
CA LEU A 130 1.86 -24.49 16.74
C LEU A 130 1.98 -26.02 16.55
N PRO A 131 2.00 -26.50 15.29
CA PRO A 131 2.28 -27.90 14.99
C PRO A 131 3.75 -28.23 15.27
N ASP A 132 4.03 -29.47 15.67
CA ASP A 132 5.41 -29.94 15.84
C ASP A 132 6.09 -30.18 14.47
N GLY A 133 7.29 -29.61 14.29
CA GLY A 133 8.24 -30.03 13.25
C GLY A 133 7.80 -29.74 11.81
N GLU A 134 7.79 -30.78 10.95
CA GLU A 134 7.62 -30.65 9.48
C GLU A 134 6.24 -30.11 9.07
N GLN A 135 5.25 -30.22 9.96
CA GLN A 135 3.91 -29.68 9.76
C GLN A 135 3.85 -28.15 10.00
N SER A 136 4.81 -27.59 10.74
CA SER A 136 4.93 -26.13 10.93
C SER A 136 5.32 -25.42 9.63
N ASP A 137 6.20 -26.03 8.83
CA ASP A 137 6.64 -25.48 7.54
C ASP A 137 5.52 -25.50 6.49
N SER A 138 4.68 -26.56 6.46
CA SER A 138 3.54 -26.64 5.55
C SER A 138 2.46 -25.61 5.89
N ASP A 139 2.16 -25.41 7.17
CA ASP A 139 1.13 -24.46 7.61
C ASP A 139 1.56 -23.01 7.34
N LEU A 140 2.87 -22.73 7.35
CA LEU A 140 3.41 -21.44 6.90
C LEU A 140 3.23 -21.20 5.41
N ASP A 141 3.55 -22.21 4.58
CA ASP A 141 3.38 -22.09 3.13
C ASP A 141 1.89 -21.97 2.76
N ASP A 142 1.01 -22.75 3.40
CA ASP A 142 -0.44 -22.66 3.21
C ASP A 142 -1.00 -21.30 3.65
N PHE A 143 -0.50 -20.72 4.75
CA PHE A 143 -0.90 -19.37 5.19
C PHE A 143 -0.54 -18.27 4.17
N VAL A 144 0.61 -18.37 3.51
CA VAL A 144 1.11 -17.33 2.60
C VAL A 144 0.63 -17.52 1.16
N PHE A 145 0.52 -18.77 0.72
CA PHE A 145 0.28 -19.13 -0.69
C PHE A 145 -1.05 -19.85 -0.91
N GLY A 146 -1.76 -20.29 0.14
CA GLY A 146 -2.97 -21.10 0.02
C GLY A 146 -4.22 -20.35 -0.44
N ASP A 147 -4.28 -19.02 -0.27
CA ASP A 147 -5.51 -18.23 -0.48
C ASP A 147 -5.55 -17.45 -1.82
N ASN A 148 -4.59 -17.60 -2.74
CA ASN A 148 -4.42 -16.60 -3.82
C ASN A 148 -4.24 -17.08 -5.27
N ASP A 149 -4.76 -18.25 -5.64
CA ASP A 149 -4.88 -18.65 -7.06
C ASP A 149 -6.29 -18.39 -7.65
N GLN A 150 -7.19 -17.72 -6.92
CA GLN A 150 -8.58 -17.48 -7.36
C GLN A 150 -8.99 -16.02 -7.59
N GLU A 151 -8.21 -15.02 -7.16
CA GLU A 151 -8.53 -13.60 -7.39
C GLU A 151 -7.90 -13.00 -8.68
N ALA A 152 -7.08 -13.76 -9.40
CA ALA A 152 -6.40 -13.28 -10.61
C ALA A 152 -7.25 -13.30 -11.90
N GLU A 153 -8.47 -13.86 -11.88
CA GLU A 153 -9.30 -13.99 -13.10
C GLU A 153 -10.21 -12.78 -13.41
N ASP A 154 -10.37 -11.80 -12.51
CA ASP A 154 -11.36 -10.71 -12.69
C ASP A 154 -10.79 -9.32 -13.05
N LEU A 155 -9.51 -9.19 -13.38
CA LEU A 155 -8.87 -7.89 -13.66
C LEU A 155 -8.15 -7.76 -15.02
N ASP A 156 -8.43 -8.61 -16.00
CA ASP A 156 -7.99 -8.40 -17.40
C ASP A 156 -8.95 -7.50 -18.18
N GLY A 157 -8.98 -6.20 -17.86
CA GLY A 157 -9.82 -5.28 -18.64
C GLY A 157 -9.69 -3.79 -18.43
N TYR A 158 -8.63 -3.29 -17.79
CA TYR A 158 -8.47 -1.84 -17.58
C TYR A 158 -7.24 -1.28 -18.29
N THR A 159 -7.43 -0.78 -19.51
CA THR A 159 -6.40 -0.07 -20.28
C THR A 159 -6.67 1.44 -20.29
N ALA A 160 -5.64 2.24 -20.62
CA ALA A 160 -5.72 3.70 -20.70
C ALA A 160 -6.74 4.24 -21.73
N GLU A 161 -7.29 3.36 -22.57
CA GLU A 161 -8.37 3.70 -23.52
C GLU A 161 -9.75 3.74 -22.83
N ASN A 162 -9.90 3.12 -21.65
CA ASN A 162 -11.14 3.10 -20.87
C ASN A 162 -11.38 4.39 -20.08
N GLU A 163 -10.54 5.41 -20.22
CA GLU A 163 -10.71 6.71 -19.53
C GLU A 163 -11.91 7.52 -20.07
N TRP A 164 -12.49 7.13 -21.23
CA TRP A 164 -13.58 7.88 -21.87
C TRP A 164 -14.88 7.11 -22.20
N ASP A 165 -14.93 5.79 -22.07
CA ASP A 165 -16.15 5.00 -22.36
C ASP A 165 -16.84 4.49 -21.10
N ALA A 166 -17.22 5.41 -20.22
CA ALA A 166 -18.30 5.16 -19.28
C ALA A 166 -19.64 5.23 -20.02
N THR A 167 -19.97 4.19 -20.79
CA THR A 167 -21.33 4.02 -21.31
C THR A 167 -22.29 3.79 -20.14
N PRO A 168 -23.44 4.48 -20.10
CA PRO A 168 -24.40 4.33 -19.01
C PRO A 168 -25.01 2.93 -19.05
N GLU A 169 -25.08 2.27 -17.89
CA GLU A 169 -25.90 1.07 -17.72
C GLU A 169 -27.36 1.39 -18.06
N VAL A 170 -27.88 0.70 -19.07
CA VAL A 170 -29.32 0.62 -19.34
C VAL A 170 -29.94 -0.46 -18.48
N ASP A 171 -31.18 -0.26 -18.03
CA ASP A 171 -31.96 -1.30 -17.37
C ASP A 171 -32.52 -2.33 -18.37
N GLU A 172 -33.12 -3.41 -17.85
CA GLU A 172 -33.66 -4.52 -18.64
C GLU A 172 -34.78 -4.10 -19.63
N ASP A 173 -35.32 -2.88 -19.48
CA ASP A 173 -36.35 -2.30 -20.34
C ASP A 173 -35.76 -1.33 -21.39
N GLY A 174 -34.43 -1.18 -21.46
CA GLY A 174 -33.74 -0.33 -22.42
C GLY A 174 -33.81 1.16 -22.11
N ASN A 175 -34.13 1.54 -20.87
CA ASN A 175 -34.05 2.92 -20.42
C ASN A 175 -32.68 3.19 -19.78
N GLU A 176 -32.10 4.34 -20.09
CA GLU A 176 -30.89 4.81 -19.43
C GLU A 176 -31.19 5.03 -17.94
N LYS A 177 -30.45 4.36 -17.04
CA LYS A 177 -30.51 4.70 -15.61
C LYS A 177 -30.03 6.14 -15.45
N GLU A 178 -30.96 7.05 -15.13
CA GLU A 178 -30.75 8.50 -14.99
C GLU A 178 -29.38 8.88 -14.37
N ALA A 179 -28.41 9.16 -15.24
CA ALA A 179 -27.17 9.83 -14.91
C ALA A 179 -27.21 11.22 -15.51
N VAL A 180 -27.92 12.13 -14.84
CA VAL A 180 -27.87 13.56 -15.18
C VAL A 180 -26.48 14.10 -14.82
N LEU A 181 -25.60 14.18 -15.82
CA LEU A 181 -24.34 14.94 -15.79
C LEU A 181 -24.56 16.35 -16.36
N ASP A 182 -23.85 17.32 -15.79
CA ASP A 182 -24.00 18.75 -16.03
C ASP A 182 -23.26 19.17 -17.31
N GLY A 183 -23.98 19.78 -18.28
CA GLY A 183 -23.38 20.60 -19.34
C GLY A 183 -23.61 20.21 -20.81
N ASP A 184 -24.60 19.39 -21.13
CA ASP A 184 -24.86 19.02 -22.53
C ASP A 184 -25.46 20.20 -23.34
N PHE A 185 -24.87 20.48 -24.51
CA PHE A 185 -25.52 20.31 -25.84
C PHE A 185 -24.95 21.23 -26.93
N LYS A 186 -24.79 20.67 -28.14
CA LYS A 186 -24.45 21.43 -29.35
C LYS A 186 -25.72 21.78 -30.15
N GLY A 187 -26.21 23.01 -29.92
CA GLY A 187 -26.93 23.80 -30.93
C GLY A 187 -28.44 24.01 -30.77
N HIS A 188 -28.92 24.74 -29.74
CA HIS A 188 -30.02 25.73 -29.88
C HIS A 188 -30.34 26.50 -28.58
N PRO A 189 -31.00 27.67 -28.61
CA PRO A 189 -30.50 28.88 -28.00
C PRO A 189 -31.20 29.28 -26.68
N PHE A 190 -32.20 28.54 -26.23
CA PHE A 190 -32.91 28.83 -24.98
C PHE A 190 -33.50 27.54 -24.39
N ARG A 191 -32.73 26.83 -23.56
CA ARG A 191 -33.30 25.88 -22.58
C ARG A 191 -32.60 26.04 -21.23
N GLY A 192 -33.31 26.75 -20.35
CA GLY A 192 -33.32 26.54 -18.90
C GLY A 192 -31.98 26.62 -18.17
N ASN A 193 -31.61 27.82 -17.75
CA ASN A 193 -30.64 28.12 -16.70
C ASN A 193 -31.03 27.49 -15.33
N GLN A 194 -31.02 26.16 -15.24
CA GLN A 194 -30.93 25.44 -13.96
C GLN A 194 -29.52 24.90 -13.76
N PHE A 195 -28.51 25.69 -14.15
CA PHE A 195 -27.24 25.66 -13.44
C PHE A 195 -27.55 25.98 -11.99
N LYS A 196 -27.61 24.96 -11.12
CA LYS A 196 -27.22 25.18 -9.73
C LYS A 196 -25.78 25.67 -9.85
N LYS A 197 -25.60 27.00 -9.89
CA LYS A 197 -24.32 27.70 -9.97
C LYS A 197 -23.28 26.85 -9.26
N GLY A 198 -22.44 26.14 -10.00
CA GLY A 198 -21.15 25.76 -9.46
C GLY A 198 -20.59 27.05 -8.89
N GLY A 199 -20.18 27.03 -7.62
CA GLY A 199 -19.66 28.24 -6.98
C GLY A 199 -18.64 28.89 -7.91
N ALA A 200 -18.52 30.23 -7.88
CA ALA A 200 -17.57 30.93 -8.75
C ALA A 200 -16.15 30.31 -8.67
N SER A 201 -15.82 29.74 -7.50
CA SER A 201 -14.64 28.93 -7.22
C SER A 201 -14.46 27.68 -8.10
N SER A 202 -15.49 26.87 -8.38
CA SER A 202 -15.38 25.67 -9.22
C SER A 202 -14.97 26.01 -10.65
N SER A 203 -15.54 27.07 -11.23
CA SER A 203 -15.16 27.54 -12.58
C SER A 203 -13.73 28.09 -12.63
N SER A 204 -13.25 28.66 -11.52
CA SER A 204 -11.88 29.18 -11.40
C SER A 204 -10.87 28.05 -11.28
N ALA A 205 -11.22 26.97 -10.57
CA ALA A 205 -10.39 25.78 -10.40
C ALA A 205 -10.17 25.05 -11.73
N VAL A 206 -11.23 24.85 -12.53
CA VAL A 206 -11.12 24.24 -13.85
C VAL A 206 -10.23 25.06 -14.79
N ARG A 207 -10.41 26.39 -14.82
CA ARG A 207 -9.55 27.27 -15.63
C ARG A 207 -8.08 27.23 -15.19
N ALA A 208 -7.81 27.16 -13.88
CA ALA A 208 -6.46 27.04 -13.36
C ALA A 208 -5.82 25.69 -13.74
N SER A 209 -6.59 24.60 -13.74
CA SER A 209 -6.13 23.27 -14.15
C SER A 209 -5.80 23.22 -15.66
N ILE A 210 -6.64 23.82 -16.51
CA ILE A 210 -6.37 23.96 -17.95
C ILE A 210 -5.09 24.78 -18.19
N SER A 211 -4.91 25.88 -17.44
CA SER A 211 -3.70 26.69 -17.52
C SER A 211 -2.45 25.92 -17.09
N ALA A 212 -2.56 25.05 -16.08
CA ALA A 212 -1.47 24.19 -15.64
C ALA A 212 -1.07 23.18 -16.72
N LYS A 213 -2.05 22.51 -17.35
CA LYS A 213 -1.82 21.59 -18.47
C LYS A 213 -1.20 22.30 -19.69
N HIS A 214 -1.59 23.53 -19.96
CA HIS A 214 -0.97 24.32 -21.01
C HIS A 214 0.49 24.69 -20.66
N ALA A 215 0.78 25.00 -19.40
CA ALA A 215 2.13 25.26 -18.94
C ALA A 215 3.02 23.99 -19.01
N GLU A 216 2.48 22.80 -18.76
CA GLU A 216 3.22 21.54 -18.98
C GLU A 216 3.63 21.36 -20.45
N ARG A 217 2.78 21.76 -21.40
CA ARG A 217 3.03 21.60 -22.85
C ARG A 217 3.95 22.66 -23.43
N HIS A 218 3.90 23.89 -22.90
CA HIS A 218 4.49 25.06 -23.55
C HIS A 218 5.31 25.97 -22.63
N GLY A 219 5.32 25.71 -21.32
CA GLY A 219 5.98 26.53 -20.30
C GLY A 219 7.33 26.00 -19.86
N ASP A 220 8.08 26.83 -19.14
CA ASP A 220 9.27 26.42 -18.41
C ASP A 220 8.92 25.80 -17.04
N ALA A 221 9.84 25.05 -16.44
CA ALA A 221 9.60 24.34 -15.17
C ALA A 221 9.07 25.27 -14.05
N ARG A 222 9.49 26.54 -14.04
CA ARG A 222 9.03 27.53 -13.06
C ARG A 222 7.58 27.96 -13.30
N SER A 223 7.18 28.23 -14.54
CA SER A 223 5.80 28.56 -14.88
C SER A 223 4.86 27.37 -14.68
N THR A 224 5.30 26.16 -14.99
CA THR A 224 4.56 24.92 -14.68
C THR A 224 4.33 24.80 -13.18
N LYS A 225 5.37 24.88 -12.35
CA LYS A 225 5.24 24.81 -10.89
C LYS A 225 4.25 25.86 -10.37
N LYS A 226 4.36 27.11 -10.83
CA LYS A 226 3.46 28.22 -10.44
C LYS A 226 2.00 27.99 -10.88
N ALA A 227 1.79 27.44 -12.07
CA ALA A 227 0.46 27.14 -12.59
C ALA A 227 -0.20 26.00 -11.78
N HIS A 228 0.55 24.95 -11.44
CA HIS A 228 0.09 23.88 -10.56
C HIS A 228 -0.17 24.39 -9.13
N THR A 229 0.66 25.28 -8.57
CA THR A 229 0.40 25.93 -7.27
C THR A 229 -0.94 26.69 -7.29
N THR A 230 -1.18 27.44 -8.36
CA THR A 230 -2.42 28.22 -8.53
C THR A 230 -3.63 27.29 -8.62
N ALA A 231 -3.53 26.21 -9.40
CA ALA A 231 -4.59 25.20 -9.51
C ALA A 231 -4.86 24.49 -8.18
N HIS A 232 -3.82 24.14 -7.42
CA HIS A 232 -3.95 23.55 -6.08
C HIS A 232 -4.82 24.41 -5.17
N PHE A 233 -4.52 25.71 -5.04
CA PHE A 233 -5.29 26.60 -4.18
C PHE A 233 -6.71 26.85 -4.69
N ALA A 234 -6.89 26.97 -6.00
CA ALA A 234 -8.22 27.12 -6.59
C ALA A 234 -9.11 25.91 -6.33
N HIS A 235 -8.56 24.69 -6.43
CA HIS A 235 -9.27 23.46 -6.06
C HIS A 235 -9.51 23.35 -4.55
N LYS A 236 -8.58 23.79 -3.69
CA LYS A 236 -8.78 23.83 -2.22
C LYS A 236 -9.93 24.78 -1.83
N ALA A 237 -10.01 25.95 -2.47
CA ALA A 237 -11.12 26.90 -2.30
C ALA A 237 -12.45 26.32 -2.80
N ALA A 238 -12.48 25.75 -4.01
CA ALA A 238 -13.68 25.12 -4.56
C ALA A 238 -14.18 23.93 -3.70
N ALA A 239 -13.27 23.16 -3.10
CA ALA A 239 -13.64 22.09 -2.17
C ALA A 239 -14.29 22.61 -0.86
N ALA A 240 -13.93 23.82 -0.43
CA ALA A 240 -14.52 24.45 0.75
C ALA A 240 -15.95 24.95 0.48
N GLU A 241 -16.19 25.47 -0.72
CA GLU A 241 -17.49 26.00 -1.15
C GLU A 241 -18.45 24.93 -1.71
N ALA A 242 -17.94 23.75 -2.05
CA ALA A 242 -18.74 22.67 -2.62
C ALA A 242 -19.83 22.17 -1.66
N THR A 243 -21.09 22.21 -2.14
CA THR A 243 -22.28 21.79 -1.38
C THR A 243 -22.53 20.28 -1.45
N THR A 244 -22.03 19.59 -2.48
CA THR A 244 -22.23 18.15 -2.65
C THR A 244 -20.98 17.35 -2.27
N LYS A 245 -21.18 16.14 -1.72
CA LYS A 245 -20.09 15.23 -1.34
C LYS A 245 -19.22 14.83 -2.55
N LYS A 246 -19.85 14.62 -3.72
CA LYS A 246 -19.16 14.28 -4.98
C LYS A 246 -18.23 15.43 -5.42
N ALA A 247 -18.73 16.67 -5.50
CA ALA A 247 -17.92 17.83 -5.88
C ALA A 247 -16.78 18.11 -4.89
N LYS A 248 -17.05 17.98 -3.58
CA LYS A 248 -16.02 18.14 -2.53
C LYS A 248 -14.91 17.09 -2.66
N THR A 249 -15.25 15.86 -3.00
CA THR A 249 -14.28 14.77 -3.18
C THR A 249 -13.45 15.00 -4.44
N TYR A 250 -14.09 15.39 -5.55
CA TYR A 250 -13.41 15.76 -6.79
C TYR A 250 -12.38 16.88 -6.59
N HIS A 251 -12.80 18.02 -6.02
CA HIS A 251 -11.89 19.14 -5.82
C HIS A 251 -10.75 18.82 -4.83
N LYS A 252 -10.96 17.95 -3.84
CA LYS A 252 -9.88 17.46 -2.96
C LYS A 252 -8.85 16.60 -3.70
N LYS A 253 -9.29 15.68 -4.56
CA LYS A 253 -8.39 14.86 -5.38
C LYS A 253 -7.56 15.73 -6.31
N MET A 254 -8.21 16.68 -7.00
CA MET A 254 -7.54 17.61 -7.91
C MET A 254 -6.58 18.57 -7.18
N ALA A 255 -6.93 19.04 -5.98
CA ALA A 255 -6.01 19.81 -5.16
C ALA A 255 -4.75 18.98 -4.87
N LYS A 256 -4.88 17.73 -4.40
CA LYS A 256 -3.73 16.85 -4.12
C LYS A 256 -2.84 16.65 -5.35
N PHE A 257 -3.43 16.37 -6.51
CA PHE A 257 -2.70 16.22 -7.77
C PHE A 257 -1.90 17.47 -8.15
N HIS A 258 -2.53 18.64 -8.10
CA HIS A 258 -1.83 19.88 -8.43
C HIS A 258 -0.81 20.28 -7.35
N GLY A 259 -1.02 19.91 -6.09
CA GLY A 259 -0.05 20.13 -5.00
C GLY A 259 1.24 19.34 -5.18
N SER A 260 1.13 18.06 -5.58
CA SER A 260 2.31 17.22 -5.83
C SER A 260 3.12 17.72 -7.03
N GLN A 261 2.45 18.04 -8.14
CA GLN A 261 3.09 18.62 -9.33
C GLN A 261 3.72 20.00 -9.07
N ALA A 262 3.17 20.75 -8.11
CA ALA A 262 3.74 22.02 -7.66
C ALA A 262 4.90 21.86 -6.68
N GLY A 263 5.31 20.63 -6.32
CA GLY A 263 6.32 20.38 -5.28
C GLY A 263 5.95 21.01 -3.93
N MET A 264 4.66 21.19 -3.67
CA MET A 264 4.18 21.61 -2.36
C MET A 264 4.13 20.36 -1.50
N ALA A 265 4.89 20.36 -0.40
CA ALA A 265 4.69 19.38 0.66
C ALA A 265 3.20 19.47 1.04
N LEU A 266 2.46 18.40 0.77
CA LEU A 266 1.05 18.31 1.16
C LEU A 266 1.02 18.58 2.67
N ASP A 267 0.17 19.52 3.13
CA ASP A 267 0.02 19.98 4.54
C ASP A 267 -0.44 18.86 5.52
N GLY A 268 0.17 17.68 5.44
CA GLY A 268 0.12 16.57 6.38
C GLY A 268 1.52 16.15 6.84
N VAL A 269 2.59 16.84 6.44
CA VAL A 269 3.92 16.71 7.07
C VAL A 269 3.93 17.55 8.34
N ALA A 270 3.08 17.16 9.30
CA ALA A 270 3.36 17.47 10.68
C ALA A 270 4.61 16.65 11.05
N LEU A 271 5.66 17.33 11.49
CA LEU A 271 6.82 16.70 12.14
C LEU A 271 6.48 16.17 13.55
N ASP A 272 5.19 16.08 13.87
CA ASP A 272 4.61 15.31 14.97
C ASP A 272 3.78 14.20 14.34
N ALA A 273 3.95 12.97 14.83
CA ALA A 273 3.24 11.80 14.31
C ALA A 273 1.73 12.08 14.20
N ALA A 274 1.22 12.14 12.96
CA ALA A 274 -0.19 12.41 12.72
C ALA A 274 -0.95 11.10 12.74
N TYR A 275 -1.97 10.99 13.58
CA TYR A 275 -2.82 9.79 13.70
C TYR A 275 -4.23 10.07 13.16
N ARG A 276 -4.82 9.10 12.46
CA ARG A 276 -6.23 9.14 12.04
C ARG A 276 -6.94 7.85 12.39
N LYS A 277 -8.17 8.01 12.89
CA LYS A 277 -9.09 6.89 13.09
C LYS A 277 -9.45 6.26 11.75
N ARG A 278 -9.01 5.02 11.56
CA ARG A 278 -9.37 4.14 10.44
C ARG A 278 -10.25 3.03 10.97
N PHE A 279 -11.26 2.65 10.18
CA PHE A 279 -11.97 1.41 10.44
C PHE A 279 -11.10 0.25 9.96
N VAL A 280 -10.86 -0.70 10.84
CA VAL A 280 -10.19 -1.97 10.56
C VAL A 280 -11.09 -3.09 11.04
N ILE A 281 -11.13 -4.20 10.31
CA ILE A 281 -11.79 -5.41 10.79
C ILE A 281 -10.73 -6.18 11.57
N ARG A 282 -11.08 -6.49 12.81
CA ARG A 282 -10.26 -7.19 13.76
C ARG A 282 -11.19 -8.25 14.37
N GLY A 283 -10.85 -9.53 14.21
CA GLY A 283 -11.64 -10.65 14.74
C GLY A 283 -13.07 -10.68 14.18
N GLY A 284 -13.23 -10.36 12.89
CA GLY A 284 -14.53 -10.27 12.23
C GLY A 284 -15.38 -9.06 12.67
N LYS A 285 -14.89 -8.19 13.54
CA LYS A 285 -15.60 -7.00 14.04
C LYS A 285 -14.93 -5.71 13.57
N LYS A 286 -15.75 -4.75 13.13
CA LYS A 286 -15.28 -3.46 12.61
C LYS A 286 -14.96 -2.49 13.76
N MET A 287 -13.68 -2.20 13.98
CA MET A 287 -13.17 -1.30 15.02
C MET A 287 -12.57 -0.01 14.45
N ARG A 288 -12.50 1.08 15.23
CA ARG A 288 -11.78 2.31 14.86
C ARG A 288 -10.44 2.39 15.60
N VAL A 289 -9.33 2.29 14.86
CA VAL A 289 -7.97 2.38 15.41
C VAL A 289 -7.30 3.66 14.93
N ASN A 290 -6.52 4.31 15.80
CA ASN A 290 -5.65 5.43 15.43
C ASN A 290 -4.45 4.89 14.64
N LYS A 291 -4.51 4.95 13.31
CA LYS A 291 -3.38 4.62 12.43
C LYS A 291 -2.53 5.87 12.23
N ARG A 292 -1.20 5.71 12.32
CA ARG A 292 -0.25 6.77 11.93
C ARG A 292 -0.37 6.99 10.41
N ILE A 293 -0.27 8.24 10.00
CA ILE A 293 -0.42 8.66 8.60
C ILE A 293 0.85 9.38 8.12
N SER A 294 1.66 9.93 9.04
CA SER A 294 2.93 10.61 8.78
C SER A 294 3.74 10.82 10.07
N GLY A 295 5.05 11.08 9.94
CA GLY A 295 5.98 11.51 11.01
C GLY A 295 7.01 10.46 11.45
N VAL A 296 8.21 10.91 11.86
CA VAL A 296 9.35 10.07 12.30
C VAL A 296 9.29 9.82 13.82
N VAL A 297 9.48 8.57 14.25
CA VAL A 297 9.52 8.18 15.67
C VAL A 297 10.97 8.02 16.13
N ARG A 298 11.31 8.61 17.28
CA ARG A 298 12.64 8.46 17.88
C ARG A 298 12.66 7.26 18.82
N LEU A 299 13.40 6.21 18.45
CA LEU A 299 13.61 5.03 19.29
C LEU A 299 14.55 5.31 20.47
N SER A 300 14.27 4.70 21.60
CA SER A 300 15.13 4.69 22.79
C SER A 300 16.37 3.80 22.59
N ALA A 301 17.43 4.04 23.36
CA ALA A 301 18.66 3.25 23.28
C ALA A 301 18.44 1.75 23.59
N LYS A 302 17.47 1.42 24.45
CA LYS A 302 17.12 0.03 24.78
C LYS A 302 16.53 -0.68 23.55
N GLN A 303 15.65 0.00 22.83
CA GLN A 303 15.05 -0.53 21.60
C GLN A 303 16.11 -0.79 20.52
N LYS A 304 17.06 0.13 20.34
CA LYS A 304 18.18 -0.06 19.40
C LYS A 304 19.05 -1.28 19.74
N MET A 305 19.29 -1.52 21.03
CA MET A 305 20.09 -2.67 21.48
C MET A 305 19.36 -4.01 21.32
N GLY A 306 18.04 -4.03 21.52
CA GLY A 306 17.21 -5.20 21.24
C GLY A 306 17.40 -5.65 19.80
N ILE A 307 17.16 -4.72 18.86
CA ILE A 307 17.26 -4.93 17.41
C ILE A 307 18.62 -5.55 17.03
N ARG A 308 19.73 -5.04 17.57
CA ARG A 308 21.06 -5.60 17.26
C ARG A 308 21.23 -7.06 17.66
N LYS A 309 20.73 -7.46 18.82
CA LYS A 309 20.90 -8.83 19.33
C LYS A 309 20.14 -9.85 18.49
N MET A 310 18.95 -9.49 18.06
CA MET A 310 18.16 -10.39 17.25
C MET A 310 18.69 -10.50 15.82
N HIS A 311 19.30 -9.44 15.26
CA HIS A 311 20.08 -9.57 14.02
C HIS A 311 21.21 -10.60 14.17
N MET A 312 21.88 -10.63 15.32
CA MET A 312 22.91 -11.63 15.57
C MET A 312 22.35 -13.06 15.62
N LYS A 313 21.16 -13.24 16.21
CA LYS A 313 20.50 -14.57 16.31
C LYS A 313 19.97 -15.03 14.96
N SER A 314 19.26 -14.17 14.23
CA SER A 314 18.66 -14.50 12.93
C SER A 314 19.71 -14.81 11.86
N HIS A 315 20.88 -14.16 11.89
CA HIS A 315 21.96 -14.40 10.92
C HIS A 315 23.06 -15.37 11.38
N SER A 316 22.82 -16.15 12.43
CA SER A 316 23.74 -17.21 12.83
C SER A 316 23.94 -18.24 11.70
N ALA A 317 25.11 -18.89 11.66
CA ALA A 317 25.40 -19.92 10.66
C ALA A 317 24.39 -21.08 10.71
N SER A 318 23.89 -21.39 11.92
CA SER A 318 22.82 -22.36 12.14
C SER A 318 21.52 -21.91 11.48
N ALA A 319 21.04 -20.71 11.79
CA ALA A 319 19.80 -20.17 11.21
C ALA A 319 19.85 -20.09 9.68
N ARG A 320 21.02 -19.77 9.10
CA ARG A 320 21.21 -19.80 7.64
C ARG A 320 21.16 -21.21 7.06
N MET A 321 21.71 -22.21 7.77
CA MET A 321 21.62 -23.62 7.36
C MET A 321 20.19 -24.13 7.39
N HIS A 322 19.42 -23.78 8.43
CA HIS A 322 18.01 -24.14 8.55
C HIS A 322 17.20 -23.54 7.39
N ARG A 323 17.38 -22.25 7.09
CA ARG A 323 16.77 -21.61 5.92
C ARG A 323 17.15 -22.27 4.60
N MET A 324 18.44 -22.59 4.40
CA MET A 324 18.89 -23.26 3.18
C MET A 324 18.30 -24.67 3.04
N LYS A 325 18.12 -25.39 4.15
CA LYS A 325 17.50 -26.73 4.16
C LYS A 325 16.01 -26.66 3.83
N SER A 326 15.29 -25.71 4.42
CA SER A 326 13.88 -25.43 4.12
C SER A 326 13.67 -25.07 2.65
N MET A 327 14.46 -24.14 2.09
CA MET A 327 14.40 -23.78 0.66
C MET A 327 14.65 -24.98 -0.27
N ARG A 328 15.54 -25.90 0.13
CA ARG A 328 15.84 -27.13 -0.63
C ARG A 328 14.69 -28.13 -0.60
N MET A 329 13.97 -28.22 0.51
CA MET A 329 12.75 -29.02 0.65
C MET A 329 11.63 -28.43 -0.22
N ARG A 330 11.43 -27.11 -0.16
CA ARG A 330 10.42 -26.40 -0.97
C ARG A 330 10.60 -26.60 -2.47
N THR A 331 11.86 -26.56 -2.93
CA THR A 331 12.22 -26.81 -4.34
C THR A 331 11.92 -28.26 -4.75
N LYS A 332 12.02 -29.21 -3.82
CA LYS A 332 11.76 -30.64 -4.08
C LYS A 332 10.27 -30.99 -4.09
N MET A 333 9.44 -30.23 -3.37
CA MET A 333 7.98 -30.41 -3.36
C MET A 333 7.29 -29.82 -4.60
N HIS A 334 7.95 -28.87 -5.28
CA HIS A 334 7.46 -28.25 -6.52
C HIS A 334 7.93 -28.99 -7.82
N MET A 335 8.55 -30.17 -7.69
CA MET A 335 8.94 -31.06 -8.81
C MET A 335 8.20 -32.39 -8.72
#